data_AF-R6FPH4-F1
#
_entry.id   AF-R6FPH4-F1
#
_cell.length_a   1.000
_cell.length_b   1.000
_cell.length_c   1.000
_cell.angle_alpha   90.00
_cell.angle_beta   90.00
_cell.angle_gamma   90.00
#
_symmetry.space_group_name_H-M   'P 1'
#
loop_
_entity.id
_entity.type
_entity.pdbx_description
1 polymer ?
#
loop_
_entity_poly.entity_id
_entity_poly.type
_entity_poly.pdbx_seq_one_letter_code
_entity_poly.pdbx_strand_id
1 'polypeptide(L)' 'MNKEKTTIEYWRHPTEAEIKFGEGAIHWLTVDIEKVKKPNGKLKKWFIHTDGLRYNRP' A
#
# COMPACT_ATOMS: atom_id res chain seq x y z
N MET A 1 0.36 -14.35 23.95
CA MET A 1 0.04 -14.52 22.52
C MET A 1 0.25 -13.19 21.83
N ASN A 2 1.31 -13.06 21.02
CA ASN A 2 1.39 -11.94 20.09
C ASN A 2 0.35 -12.22 19.00
N LYS A 3 -0.69 -11.39 18.89
CA LYS A 3 -1.55 -11.41 17.71
C LYS A 3 -0.67 -11.03 16.53
N GLU A 4 -0.38 -11.99 15.66
CA GLU A 4 0.27 -11.70 14.40
C GLU A 4 -0.60 -10.68 13.67
N LYS A 5 0.00 -9.54 13.29
CA LYS A 5 -0.71 -8.57 12.45
C LYS A 5 -1.05 -9.27 11.14
N THR A 6 -2.32 -9.35 10.80
CA THR A 6 -2.78 -9.94 9.53
C THR A 6 -2.74 -8.93 8.38
N THR A 7 -2.61 -7.65 8.70
CA THR A 7 -2.61 -6.54 7.74
C THR A 7 -1.39 -5.62 7.91
N ILE A 8 -1.09 -4.87 6.85
CA ILE A 8 0.00 -3.90 6.79
C ILE A 8 -0.42 -2.69 5.95
N GLU A 9 0.09 -1.52 6.29
CA GLU A 9 -0.15 -0.26 5.58
C GLU A 9 0.91 -0.01 4.50
N TYR A 10 0.46 0.48 3.35
CA TYR A 10 1.29 1.03 2.28
C TYR A 10 0.78 2.42 1.91
N TRP A 11 1.64 3.23 1.28
CA TRP A 11 1.34 4.61 0.93
C TRP A 11 1.66 4.93 -0.53
N ARG A 12 0.98 5.94 -1.08
CA ARG A 12 1.36 6.54 -2.36
C ARG A 12 1.19 8.06 -2.31
N HIS A 13 1.91 8.74 -3.21
CA HIS A 13 1.61 10.13 -3.52
C HIS A 13 0.26 10.22 -4.26
N PRO A 14 -0.44 11.37 -4.13
CA PRO A 14 -1.55 11.69 -4.99
C PRO A 14 -1.08 11.82 -6.44
N THR A 15 -2.00 11.60 -7.38
CA THR A 15 -1.82 11.84 -8.80
C THR A 15 -1.96 13.33 -9.12
N GLU A 16 -1.50 13.75 -10.30
CA GLU A 16 -1.66 15.15 -10.75
C GLU A 16 -3.13 15.58 -10.82
N ALA A 17 -4.03 14.65 -11.19
CA ALA A 17 -5.46 14.89 -11.22
C ALA A 17 -6.01 15.09 -9.80
N GLU A 18 -5.68 14.21 -8.85
CA GLU A 18 -6.08 14.35 -7.44
C GLU A 18 -5.60 15.70 -6.87
N ILE A 19 -4.35 16.09 -7.13
CA ILE A 19 -3.83 17.41 -6.73
C ILE A 19 -4.66 18.55 -7.33
N LYS A 20 -4.99 18.48 -8.63
CA LYS A 20 -5.79 19.51 -9.33
C LYS A 20 -7.18 19.71 -8.73
N PHE A 21 -7.78 18.65 -8.19
CA PHE A 21 -9.10 18.69 -7.56
C PHE A 21 -9.05 18.91 -6.03
N GLY A 22 -7.87 19.18 -5.47
CA GLY A 22 -7.68 19.47 -4.04
C GLY A 22 -7.47 18.23 -3.15
N GLU A 23 -7.29 17.05 -3.74
CA GLU A 23 -7.06 15.76 -3.07
C GLU A 23 -5.56 15.44 -2.94
N GLY A 24 -4.72 16.45 -2.71
CA GLY A 24 -3.25 16.33 -2.70
C GLY A 24 -2.64 15.62 -1.47
N ALA A 25 -3.40 14.83 -0.72
CA ALA A 25 -2.92 14.15 0.47
C ALA A 25 -2.22 12.81 0.13
N ILE A 26 -1.37 12.33 1.03
CA ILE A 26 -0.82 10.96 0.93
C ILE A 26 -1.95 9.95 1.12
N HIS A 27 -2.07 9.00 0.20
CA HIS A 27 -3.06 7.93 0.29
C HIS A 27 -2.45 6.74 1.02
N TRP A 28 -3.12 6.29 2.07
CA TRP A 28 -2.79 5.08 2.82
C TRP A 28 -3.74 3.95 2.44
N LEU A 29 -3.20 2.73 2.37
CA LEU A 29 -3.94 1.52 2.05
C LEU A 29 -3.54 0.39 3.00
N THR A 30 -4.52 -0.19 3.68
CA THR A 30 -4.36 -1.38 4.51
C THR A 30 -4.57 -2.62 3.65
N VAL A 31 -3.58 -3.51 3.63
CA VAL A 31 -3.57 -4.73 2.82
C VAL A 31 -3.29 -5.96 3.67
N ASP A 32 -3.92 -7.08 3.33
CA ASP A 32 -3.60 -8.38 3.94
C ASP A 32 -2.15 -8.75 3.63
N ILE A 33 -1.42 -9.19 4.65
CA ILE A 33 -0.01 -9.58 4.50
C ILE A 33 0.14 -10.67 3.44
N GLU A 34 -0.78 -11.63 3.38
CA GLU A 34 -0.72 -12.75 2.42
C GLU A 34 -0.71 -12.29 0.96
N LYS A 35 -1.38 -11.17 0.63
CA LYS A 35 -1.42 -10.61 -0.73
C LYS A 35 -0.10 -9.95 -1.15
N VAL A 36 0.67 -9.47 -0.17
CA VAL A 36 1.93 -8.75 -0.40
C VAL A 36 3.17 -9.51 0.08
N LYS A 37 3.00 -10.73 0.59
CA LYS A 37 4.08 -11.64 0.97
C LYS A 37 4.64 -12.31 -0.28
N LYS A 38 5.97 -12.36 -0.36
CA LYS A 38 6.69 -13.09 -1.40
C LYS A 38 6.81 -14.56 -0.99
N PRO A 39 7.09 -15.48 -1.94
CA PRO A 39 7.31 -16.89 -1.62
C PRO A 39 8.42 -17.13 -0.56
N ASN A 40 9.43 -16.27 -0.51
CA ASN A 40 10.51 -16.31 0.48
C ASN A 40 10.13 -15.74 1.87
N GLY A 41 8.85 -15.47 2.11
CA GLY A 41 8.34 -14.95 3.37
C GLY A 41 8.53 -13.45 3.59
N LYS A 42 9.34 -12.75 2.77
CA LYS A 42 9.53 -11.30 2.88
C LYS A 42 8.33 -10.55 2.28
N LEU A 43 8.05 -9.36 2.81
CA LEU A 43 7.02 -8.47 2.25
C LEU A 43 7.56 -7.75 1.00
N LYS A 44 6.66 -7.44 0.06
CA LYS A 44 6.97 -6.57 -1.07
C LYS A 44 7.38 -5.17 -0.57
N LYS A 45 8.29 -4.50 -1.29
CA LYS A 45 8.65 -3.10 -0.99
C LYS A 45 7.59 -2.14 -1.55
N TRP A 46 6.96 -2.55 -2.65
CA TRP A 46 5.87 -1.86 -3.32
C TRP A 46 5.07 -2.88 -4.13
N PHE A 47 3.85 -2.53 -4.49
CA PHE A 47 3.02 -3.30 -5.42
C PHE A 47 2.09 -2.37 -6.20
N ILE A 48 1.56 -2.85 -7.32
CA ILE A 48 0.49 -2.16 -8.06
C ILE A 48 -0.84 -2.69 -7.54
N HIS A 49 -1.71 -1.79 -7.07
CA HIS A 49 -3.04 -2.16 -6.59
C HIS A 49 -4.05 -2.24 -7.75
N THR A 50 -5.29 -2.64 -7.47
CA THR A 50 -6.33 -2.84 -8.49
C THR A 50 -6.75 -1.54 -9.19
N ASP A 51 -6.42 -0.39 -8.62
CA ASP A 51 -6.57 0.94 -9.22
C ASP A 51 -5.47 1.29 -10.24
N GLY A 52 -4.49 0.40 -10.45
CA GLY A 52 -3.35 0.62 -11.35
C GLY A 52 -2.26 1.51 -10.76
N LEU A 53 -2.38 1.93 -9.49
CA LEU A 53 -1.43 2.81 -8.83
C LEU A 53 -0.44 2.04 -7.97
N ARG A 54 0.78 2.60 -7.84
CA ARG A 54 1.84 1.99 -7.06
C ARG A 54 1.77 2.45 -5.60
N TYR A 55 1.68 1.48 -4.71
CA TYR A 55 1.76 1.67 -3.26
C TYR A 55 3.11 1.19 -2.73
N ASN A 56 3.72 1.95 -1.83
CA ASN A 56 5.04 1.71 -1.24
C ASN A 56 4.91 1.37 0.24
N ARG A 57 5.69 0.41 0.70
CA ARG A 57 5.80 0.09 2.11
C ARG A 57 6.58 1.23 2.81
N PRO A 58 6.15 1.70 3.99
CA PRO A 58 6.88 2.72 4.74
C PRO A 58 8.30 2.28 5.13
#